data_AF-A0A370APK5-F1
#
_entry.id   AF-A0A370APK5-F1
#
_cell.length_a   1.000
_cell.length_b   1.000
_cell.length_c   1.000
_cell.angle_alpha   90.00
_cell.angle_beta   90.00
_cell.angle_gamma   90.00
#
_symmetry.space_group_name_H-M   'P 1'
#
loop_
_entity.id
_entity.type
_entity.pdbx_description
1 polymer ?
#
loop_
_entity_poly.entity_id
_entity_poly.type
_entity_poly.pdbx_seq_one_letter_code
_entity_poly.pdbx_strand_id
1 'polypeptide(L)'
;MNSMERRAEPPWTAGCLTLLIGGAAGYGAYRLSSAARHACAVIRREHPSVFDLWTWEAPLTVIVMAFAGLAAWGIPQALTRRVRSDRARLLISGAVFVAVLVVLTLLHFAWLGTPLGVGNDTNGTCGPDNVPSWWPRLLPA
;
A
#
# COMPACT_ATOMS: atom_id res chain seq x y z
N MET A 1 16.40 -33.26 -29.11
CA MET A 1 16.77 -31.83 -29.14
C MET A 1 15.48 -31.02 -29.08
N ASN A 2 15.00 -30.68 -27.87
CA ASN A 2 13.80 -29.86 -27.71
C ASN A 2 14.23 -28.41 -27.50
N SER A 3 14.15 -27.65 -28.58
CA SER A 3 14.22 -26.20 -28.61
C SER A 3 13.06 -25.68 -27.75
N MET A 4 13.30 -25.44 -26.46
CA MET A 4 12.38 -24.65 -25.65
C MET A 4 12.37 -23.25 -26.24
N GLU A 5 11.35 -22.95 -27.04
CA GLU A 5 10.93 -21.60 -27.39
C GLU A 5 10.78 -20.82 -26.08
N ARG A 6 11.79 -20.02 -25.73
CA ARG A 6 11.60 -18.95 -24.76
C ARG A 6 10.62 -17.98 -25.40
N ARG A 7 9.34 -18.13 -25.08
CA ARG A 7 8.34 -17.10 -25.37
C ARG A 7 8.83 -15.82 -24.72
N ALA A 8 9.26 -14.87 -25.54
CA ALA A 8 9.64 -13.55 -25.06
C ALA A 8 8.43 -12.94 -24.35
N GLU A 9 8.58 -12.60 -23.08
CA GLU A 9 7.49 -11.97 -22.33
C GLU A 9 7.15 -10.60 -22.96
N PRO A 10 5.86 -10.27 -23.09
CA PRO A 10 5.48 -8.96 -23.60
C PRO A 10 6.09 -7.84 -22.75
N PRO A 11 6.56 -6.74 -23.36
CA PRO A 11 7.29 -5.68 -22.64
C PRO A 11 6.46 -4.96 -21.57
N TRP A 12 5.13 -5.09 -21.61
CA TRP A 12 4.19 -4.46 -20.67
C TRP A 12 3.87 -5.33 -19.44
N THR A 13 4.25 -6.61 -19.43
CA THR A 13 3.92 -7.55 -18.35
C THR A 13 4.41 -7.09 -16.98
N ALA A 14 5.66 -6.64 -16.88
CA ALA A 14 6.22 -6.13 -15.63
C ALA A 14 5.46 -4.90 -15.11
N GLY A 15 5.06 -3.99 -16.01
CA GLY A 15 4.27 -2.81 -15.65
C GLY A 15 2.89 -3.20 -15.10
N CYS A 16 2.17 -4.06 -15.81
CA CYS A 16 0.86 -4.58 -15.37
C CYS A 16 0.96 -5.32 -14.03
N LEU A 17 1.99 -6.13 -13.84
CA LEU A 17 2.21 -6.85 -12.59
C LEU A 17 2.43 -5.89 -11.42
N THR A 18 3.25 -4.84 -11.60
CA THR A 18 3.50 -3.84 -10.56
C THR A 18 2.26 -3.00 -10.22
N LEU A 19 1.42 -2.69 -11.22
CA LEU A 19 0.11 -2.06 -11.00
C LEU A 19 -0.81 -2.96 -10.18
N LEU A 20 -0.91 -4.24 -10.52
CA LEU A 20 -1.75 -5.20 -9.80
C LEU A 20 -1.29 -5.39 -8.35
N ILE A 21 0.02 -5.58 -8.14
CA ILE A 21 0.58 -5.74 -6.79
C ILE A 21 0.41 -4.45 -5.99
N GLY A 22 0.65 -3.28 -6.60
CA GLY A 22 0.40 -1.99 -5.95
C GLY A 22 -1.07 -1.79 -5.58
N GLY A 23 -2.00 -2.13 -6.47
CA GLY A 23 -3.43 -2.08 -6.19
C GLY A 23 -3.85 -3.03 -5.06
N ALA A 24 -3.30 -4.25 -5.05
CA ALA A 24 -3.52 -5.21 -3.97
C ALA A 24 -2.97 -4.71 -2.62
N ALA A 25 -1.79 -4.07 -2.63
CA ALA A 25 -1.22 -3.43 -1.45
C ALA A 25 -2.11 -2.28 -0.95
N GLY A 26 -2.66 -1.45 -1.86
CA GLY A 26 -3.59 -0.39 -1.48
C GLY A 26 -4.91 -0.91 -0.90
N TYR A 27 -5.44 -2.00 -1.45
CA TYR A 27 -6.60 -2.67 -0.86
C TYR A 27 -6.29 -3.22 0.54
N GLY A 28 -5.11 -3.85 0.70
CA GLY A 28 -4.62 -4.32 1.98
C GLY A 28 -4.46 -3.20 3.01
N ALA A 29 -3.86 -2.07 2.61
CA ALA A 29 -3.71 -0.88 3.46
C ALA A 29 -5.07 -0.35 3.93
N TYR A 30 -6.03 -0.21 3.01
CA TYR A 30 -7.39 0.22 3.37
C TYR A 30 -8.06 -0.74 4.35
N ARG A 31 -7.97 -2.05 4.13
CA ARG A 31 -8.56 -3.06 5.03
C ARG A 31 -7.90 -3.03 6.41
N LEU A 32 -6.59 -2.82 6.47
CA LEU A 32 -5.83 -2.71 7.70
C LEU A 32 -6.23 -1.46 8.50
N SER A 33 -6.29 -0.30 7.85
CA SER A 33 -6.76 0.95 8.46
C SER A 33 -8.21 0.87 8.92
N SER A 34 -9.09 0.28 8.09
CA SER A 34 -10.49 0.04 8.46
C SER A 34 -10.63 -0.88 9.67
N ALA A 35 -9.83 -1.95 9.75
CA ALA A 35 -9.81 -2.84 10.90
C ALA A 35 -9.35 -2.13 12.19
N ALA A 36 -8.33 -1.25 12.10
CA ALA A 36 -7.89 -0.44 13.24
C ALA A 36 -8.98 0.52 13.73
N ARG A 37 -9.60 1.27 12.80
CA ARG A 37 -10.72 2.17 13.13
C ARG A 37 -11.90 1.43 13.78
N HIS A 38 -12.20 0.22 13.32
CA HIS A 38 -13.23 -0.61 13.93
C HIS A 38 -12.86 -1.12 15.32
N ALA A 39 -11.60 -1.53 15.52
CA ALA A 39 -11.10 -2.01 16.80
C ALA A 39 -11.08 -0.92 17.88
N CYS A 40 -10.77 0.32 17.49
CA CYS A 40 -10.70 1.47 18.40
C CYS A 40 -11.96 2.35 18.38
N ALA A 41 -13.02 1.92 17.68
CA ALA A 41 -14.29 2.63 17.55
C ALA A 41 -14.17 4.12 17.14
N VAL A 42 -13.07 4.49 16.47
CA VAL A 42 -12.70 5.89 16.24
C VAL A 42 -13.65 6.57 15.25
N ILE A 43 -14.18 5.84 14.25
CA ILE A 43 -15.12 6.40 13.26
C ILE A 43 -16.09 5.33 12.74
N ARG A 44 -17.39 5.50 13.02
CA ARG A 44 -18.50 4.89 12.25
C ARG A 44 -19.48 6.00 11.84
N ARG A 45 -19.41 6.45 10.58
CA ARG A 45 -20.56 7.13 9.95
C ARG A 45 -21.39 6.07 9.24
N GLU A 46 -22.63 5.91 9.66
CA GLU A 46 -23.51 4.85 9.16
C GLU A 46 -24.02 5.09 7.73
N HIS A 47 -23.89 6.32 7.20
CA HIS A 47 -24.39 6.68 5.86
C HIS A 47 -23.46 7.64 5.11
N PRO A 48 -22.37 7.16 4.47
CA PRO A 48 -21.54 8.00 3.62
C PRO A 48 -22.26 8.29 2.29
N SER A 49 -22.28 9.56 1.87
CA SER A 49 -22.81 9.98 0.57
C SER A 49 -21.76 9.80 -0.54
N VAL A 50 -22.17 9.73 -1.81
CA VAL A 50 -21.24 9.69 -2.97
C VAL A 50 -20.36 10.95 -3.09
N PHE A 51 -20.71 12.05 -2.43
CA PHE A 51 -19.89 13.25 -2.36
C PHE A 51 -18.98 13.30 -1.13
N ASP A 52 -19.06 12.29 -0.25
CA ASP A 52 -18.20 12.18 0.91
C ASP A 52 -16.85 11.57 0.51
N LEU A 53 -15.75 12.18 0.94
CA LEU A 53 -14.39 11.68 0.68
C LEU A 53 -14.21 10.25 1.21
N TRP A 54 -14.91 9.88 2.28
CA TRP A 54 -14.86 8.53 2.86
C TRP A 54 -15.34 7.45 1.90
N THR A 55 -16.31 7.74 1.04
CA THR A 55 -16.78 6.82 0.00
C THR A 55 -15.67 6.50 -1.01
N TRP A 56 -14.81 7.47 -1.26
CA TRP A 56 -13.73 7.36 -2.24
C TRP A 56 -12.41 6.91 -1.65
N GLU A 57 -12.30 6.74 -0.32
CA GLU A 57 -11.06 6.36 0.35
C GLU A 57 -10.47 5.06 -0.23
N ALA A 58 -11.29 4.00 -0.30
CA ALA A 58 -10.87 2.70 -0.82
C ALA A 58 -10.42 2.75 -2.30
N PRO A 59 -11.24 3.23 -3.27
CA PRO A 59 -10.84 3.27 -4.66
C PRO A 59 -9.65 4.21 -4.90
N LEU A 60 -9.58 5.36 -4.24
CA LEU A 60 -8.45 6.27 -4.36
C LEU A 60 -7.16 5.65 -3.80
N THR A 61 -7.22 4.96 -2.65
CA THR A 61 -6.06 4.28 -2.07
C THR A 61 -5.54 3.19 -3.00
N VAL A 62 -6.43 2.39 -3.59
CA VAL A 62 -6.07 1.36 -4.57
C VAL A 62 -5.41 1.97 -5.80
N ILE A 63 -6.01 3.03 -6.37
CA ILE A 63 -5.47 3.71 -7.55
C ILE A 63 -4.09 4.31 -7.25
N VAL A 64 -3.98 5.07 -6.16
CA VAL A 64 -2.71 5.72 -5.76
C VAL A 64 -1.62 4.68 -5.55
N MET A 65 -1.92 3.58 -4.84
CA MET A 65 -0.94 2.53 -4.57
C MET A 65 -0.56 1.73 -5.82
N ALA A 66 -1.50 1.52 -6.76
CA ALA A 66 -1.19 0.92 -8.05
C ALA A 66 -0.18 1.78 -8.84
N PHE A 67 -0.46 3.08 -9.00
CA PHE A 67 0.44 3.98 -9.73
C PHE A 67 1.76 4.22 -8.98
N ALA A 68 1.74 4.27 -7.64
CA ALA A 68 2.95 4.34 -6.83
C ALA A 68 3.81 3.08 -7.03
N GLY A 69 3.21 1.90 -7.06
CA GLY A 69 3.90 0.65 -7.39
C GLY A 69 4.53 0.66 -8.77
N LEU A 70 3.79 1.10 -9.79
CA LEU A 70 4.31 1.26 -11.15
C LEU A 70 5.50 2.23 -11.19
N ALA A 71 5.40 3.39 -10.52
CA ALA A 71 6.46 4.38 -10.47
C ALA A 71 7.69 3.87 -9.70
N ALA A 72 7.48 3.22 -8.55
CA ALA A 72 8.53 2.67 -7.71
C ALA A 72 9.34 1.56 -8.40
N TRP A 73 8.73 0.85 -9.35
CA TRP A 73 9.45 -0.09 -10.22
C TRP A 73 10.06 0.60 -11.44
N GLY A 74 9.27 1.40 -12.16
CA GLY A 74 9.63 1.98 -13.45
C GLY A 74 10.73 3.04 -13.37
N ILE A 75 10.72 3.90 -12.35
CA ILE A 75 11.72 4.97 -12.19
C ILE A 75 13.11 4.37 -11.96
N PRO A 76 13.34 3.47 -10.99
CA PRO A 76 14.64 2.84 -10.84
C PRO A 76 15.07 2.07 -12.09
N GLN A 77 14.16 1.33 -12.75
CA GLN A 77 14.48 0.64 -14.01
C GLN A 77 14.96 1.61 -15.09
N ALA A 78 14.35 2.80 -15.20
CA ALA A 78 14.75 3.82 -16.15
C ALA A 78 16.11 4.47 -15.80
N LEU A 79 16.36 4.72 -14.51
CA LEU A 79 17.60 5.34 -14.03
C LEU A 79 18.79 4.37 -14.08
N THR A 80 18.54 3.08 -13.91
CA THR A 80 19.59 2.04 -13.85
C THR A 80 19.83 1.35 -15.19
N ARG A 81 19.34 1.89 -16.31
CA ARG A 81 19.56 1.34 -17.67
C ARG A 81 21.03 1.15 -18.04
N ARG A 82 21.93 1.93 -17.44
CA ARG A 82 23.39 1.87 -17.69
C ARG A 82 24.11 0.83 -16.82
N VAL A 83 23.42 0.20 -15.87
CA VAL A 83 24.00 -0.83 -15.00
C VAL A 83 24.21 -2.12 -15.81
N ARG A 84 25.47 -2.58 -15.89
CA ARG A 84 25.86 -3.75 -16.70
C ARG A 84 25.30 -5.08 -16.18
N SER A 85 24.90 -5.15 -14.91
CA SER A 85 24.34 -6.34 -14.27
C SER A 85 22.82 -6.27 -14.19
N ASP A 86 22.15 -7.13 -14.96
CA ASP A 86 20.68 -7.25 -14.92
C ASP A 86 20.16 -7.65 -13.54
N ARG A 87 20.91 -8.48 -12.81
CA ARG A 87 20.54 -8.89 -11.44
C ARG A 87 20.56 -7.71 -10.49
N ALA A 88 21.60 -6.87 -10.55
CA ALA A 88 21.68 -5.68 -9.71
C ALA A 88 20.53 -4.71 -10.03
N ARG A 89 20.18 -4.57 -11.32
CA ARG A 89 19.05 -3.75 -11.76
C ARG A 89 17.73 -4.22 -11.15
N LEU A 90 17.42 -5.50 -11.27
CA LEU A 90 16.21 -6.10 -10.72
C LEU A 90 16.15 -6.00 -9.19
N LEU A 91 17.27 -6.21 -8.50
CA LEU A 91 17.35 -6.08 -7.05
C LEU A 91 17.08 -4.64 -6.59
N ILE A 92 17.65 -3.64 -7.25
CA ILE A 92 17.42 -2.23 -6.91
C ILE A 92 15.94 -1.87 -7.12
N SER A 93 15.38 -2.19 -8.30
CA SER A 93 13.98 -1.91 -8.60
C SER A 93 13.02 -2.66 -7.67
N GLY A 94 13.32 -3.92 -7.36
CA GLY A 94 12.53 -4.72 -6.42
C GLY A 94 12.58 -4.18 -5.00
N ALA A 95 13.77 -3.80 -4.52
CA ALA A 95 13.94 -3.22 -3.19
C ALA A 95 13.18 -1.89 -3.06
N VAL A 96 13.30 -1.00 -4.05
CA VAL A 96 12.57 0.28 -4.06
C VAL A 96 11.06 0.04 -4.12
N PHE A 97 10.61 -0.87 -4.98
CA PHE A 97 9.21 -1.24 -5.09
C PHE A 97 8.62 -1.71 -3.76
N VAL A 98 9.27 -2.69 -3.11
CA VAL A 98 8.82 -3.22 -1.81
C VAL A 98 8.87 -2.12 -0.73
N ALA A 99 9.96 -1.36 -0.66
CA ALA A 99 10.10 -0.29 0.33
C ALA A 99 9.00 0.76 0.21
N VAL A 100 8.66 1.20 -1.02
CA VAL A 100 7.59 2.18 -1.25
C VAL A 100 6.24 1.61 -0.83
N LEU A 101 5.90 0.37 -1.20
CA LEU A 101 4.63 -0.23 -0.80
C LEU A 101 4.49 -0.36 0.72
N VAL A 102 5.56 -0.79 1.40
CA VAL A 102 5.58 -0.89 2.87
C VAL A 102 5.41 0.48 3.50
N VAL A 103 6.21 1.47 3.09
CA VAL A 103 6.16 2.83 3.65
C VAL A 103 4.79 3.45 3.45
N LEU A 104 4.21 3.36 2.24
CA LEU A 104 2.89 3.92 1.98
C LEU A 104 1.78 3.20 2.76
N THR A 105 1.88 1.88 2.94
CA THR A 105 0.93 1.13 3.78
C THR A 105 0.99 1.59 5.23
N LEU A 106 2.20 1.74 5.78
CA LEU A 106 2.43 2.20 7.14
C LEU A 106 1.97 3.65 7.34
N LEU A 107 2.26 4.53 6.38
CA LEU A 107 1.79 5.93 6.41
C LEU A 107 0.26 6.01 6.35
N HIS A 108 -0.36 5.22 5.47
CA HIS A 108 -1.82 5.14 5.36
C HIS A 108 -2.45 4.63 6.66
N PHE A 109 -1.81 3.64 7.31
CA PHE A 109 -2.23 3.16 8.62
C PHE A 109 -2.13 4.25 9.69
N ALA A 110 -0.97 4.88 9.83
CA ALA A 110 -0.74 5.89 10.87
C ALA A 110 -1.66 7.12 10.72
N TRP A 111 -1.90 7.57 9.48
CA TRP A 111 -2.72 8.76 9.25
C TRP A 111 -4.23 8.50 9.29
N LEU A 112 -4.68 7.37 8.73
CA LEU A 112 -6.11 7.12 8.52
C LEU A 112 -6.65 5.97 9.38
N GLY A 113 -5.80 5.01 9.77
CA GLY A 113 -6.17 3.89 10.63
C GLY A 113 -6.21 4.26 12.11
N THR A 114 -5.24 5.05 12.56
CA THR A 114 -5.00 5.40 13.97
C THR A 114 -4.88 6.93 14.17
N PRO A 115 -5.85 7.74 13.73
CA PRO A 115 -5.73 9.19 13.80
C PRO A 115 -5.64 9.67 15.26
N LEU A 116 -4.54 10.34 15.59
CA LEU A 116 -4.29 10.91 16.91
C LEU A 116 -5.29 12.04 17.22
N GLY A 117 -5.92 12.00 18.40
CA GLY A 117 -6.76 13.08 18.90
C GLY A 117 -8.10 13.29 18.17
N VAL A 118 -8.46 12.40 17.23
CA VAL A 118 -9.74 12.46 16.51
C VAL A 118 -10.64 11.37 17.07
N GLY A 119 -11.58 11.73 17.94
CA GLY A 119 -12.55 10.79 18.51
C GLY A 119 -12.02 10.05 19.75
N ASN A 120 -12.76 10.15 20.85
CA ASN A 120 -12.53 9.32 22.03
C ASN A 120 -12.98 7.90 21.66
N ASP A 121 -12.14 6.89 21.89
CA ASP A 121 -12.57 5.50 21.80
C ASP A 121 -13.81 5.31 22.67
N THR A 122 -14.95 5.10 22.01
CA THR A 122 -16.25 4.98 22.68
C THR A 122 -16.42 3.64 23.39
N ASN A 123 -15.53 2.67 23.12
CA ASN A 123 -15.58 1.31 23.64
C ASN A 123 -14.50 1.01 24.71
N GLY A 124 -13.52 1.91 24.91
CA GLY A 124 -12.44 1.74 25.90
C GLY A 124 -11.47 0.59 25.61
N THR A 125 -11.41 0.12 24.37
CA THR A 125 -10.54 -0.95 23.87
C THR A 125 -9.15 -0.48 23.44
N CYS A 126 -8.96 0.80 23.14
CA CYS A 126 -7.71 1.42 22.71
C CYS A 126 -7.31 2.59 23.63
N GLY A 127 -6.00 2.77 23.79
CA GLY A 127 -5.43 3.88 24.56
C GLY A 127 -5.54 5.23 23.83
N PRO A 128 -5.00 6.31 24.42
CA PRO A 128 -5.05 7.67 23.85
C PRO A 128 -4.44 7.77 22.44
N ASP A 129 -3.53 6.87 22.10
CA ASP A 129 -2.85 6.83 20.82
C ASP A 129 -3.71 6.18 19.70
N ASN A 130 -4.92 5.71 20.01
CA ASN A 130 -5.83 5.04 19.06
C ASN A 130 -5.21 3.84 18.33
N VAL A 131 -4.19 3.23 18.92
CA VAL A 131 -3.49 2.07 18.35
C VAL A 131 -4.11 0.77 18.86
N PRO A 132 -4.52 -0.15 17.98
CA PRO A 132 -5.08 -1.42 18.40
C PRO A 132 -4.00 -2.34 19.02
N SER A 133 -4.40 -3.17 19.98
CA SER A 133 -3.48 -4.03 20.75
C SER A 133 -2.74 -5.09 19.92
N TRP A 134 -3.27 -5.44 18.75
CA TRP A 134 -2.64 -6.35 17.79
C TRP A 134 -1.59 -5.66 16.92
N TRP A 135 -1.49 -4.33 16.93
CA TRP A 135 -0.48 -3.62 16.15
C TRP A 135 0.91 -3.76 16.80
N PRO A 136 1.96 -4.07 16.01
CA PRO A 136 3.31 -4.16 16.55
C PRO A 136 3.80 -2.80 17.07
N ARG A 137 4.28 -2.76 18.32
CA ARG A 137 4.75 -1.52 18.97
C ARG A 137 5.96 -0.84 18.29
N LEU A 138 6.67 -1.57 17.43
CA LEU A 138 7.85 -1.08 16.71
C LEU A 138 7.50 -0.43 15.36
N LEU A 139 6.25 -0.53 14.92
CA LEU A 139 5.78 0.05 13.67
C LEU A 139 5.08 1.39 13.93
N PRO A 140 5.17 2.34 12.97
CA PRO A 140 4.47 3.61 13.10
C PRO A 140 2.95 3.37 13.14
N ALA A 141 2.29 4.16 13.97
CA ALA A 141 0.85 4.28 14.12
C ALA A 141 0.51 5.75 14.38
#